data_AF-A0A1G9LTR1-F1
#
_entry.id   AF-A0A1G9LTR1-F1
#
_cell.length_a   1.000
_cell.length_b   1.000
_cell.length_c   1.000
_cell.angle_alpha   90.00
_cell.angle_beta   90.00
_cell.angle_gamma   90.00
#
_symmetry.space_group_name_H-M   'P 1'
#
loop_
_entity.id
_entity.type
_entity.pdbx_description
1 polymer ?
#
loop_
_entity_poly.entity_id
_entity_poly.type
_entity_poly.pdbx_seq_one_letter_code
_entity_poly.pdbx_strand_id
1 'polypeptide(L)'
;MFSNIGWGEIFFILVIGLIIIGPERLPGVIQDVRAAIYAARKAINNAKKELDGELEGFGEFRQPLNTVTEYAAMGPRRAMAKVFFDGDEQFLDEFDPRTQLDNTPKPANPGPRPAKSGSAGSTKVDPDKQGGGFSWADIT
;
A
#
# COMPACT_ATOMS: atom_id res chain seq x y z
N MET A 1 -11.91 -7.11 7.16
CA MET A 1 -11.81 -6.13 8.27
C MET A 1 -13.19 -5.85 8.87
N PHE A 2 -14.23 -5.59 8.07
CA PHE A 2 -15.61 -5.38 8.54
C PHE A 2 -16.33 -6.65 9.06
N SER A 3 -15.82 -7.84 8.80
CA SER A 3 -16.38 -9.11 9.31
C SER A 3 -16.24 -9.29 10.83
N ASN A 4 -15.41 -8.46 11.47
CA ASN A 4 -15.27 -8.43 12.93
C ASN A 4 -16.27 -7.46 13.60
N ILE A 5 -17.06 -6.72 12.81
CA ILE A 5 -18.08 -5.83 13.36
C ILE A 5 -19.23 -6.67 13.89
N GLY A 6 -19.31 -6.76 15.21
CA GLY A 6 -20.39 -7.43 15.91
C GLY A 6 -21.66 -6.58 15.95
N TRP A 7 -22.80 -7.22 16.20
CA TRP A 7 -24.08 -6.51 16.44
C TRP A 7 -23.98 -5.47 17.57
N GLY A 8 -23.13 -5.71 18.57
CA GLY A 8 -22.88 -4.75 19.65
C GLY A 8 -22.17 -3.47 19.19
N GLU A 9 -21.22 -3.57 18.25
CA GLU A 9 -20.52 -2.40 17.71
C GLU A 9 -21.44 -1.56 16.81
N ILE A 10 -22.30 -2.22 16.02
CA ILE A 10 -23.33 -1.53 15.23
C ILE A 10 -24.29 -0.75 16.14
N PHE A 11 -24.72 -1.36 17.24
CA PHE A 11 -25.54 -0.68 18.24
C PHE A 11 -24.81 0.50 18.89
N PHE A 12 -23.54 0.33 19.23
CA PHE A 12 -22.70 1.40 19.78
C PHE A 12 -22.59 2.61 18.83
N ILE A 13 -22.35 2.36 17.54
CA ILE A 13 -22.30 3.42 16.52
C ILE A 13 -23.67 4.11 16.38
N LEU A 14 -24.77 3.35 16.41
CA LEU A 14 -26.12 3.93 16.38
C LEU A 14 -26.35 4.87 17.56
N VAL A 15 -25.98 4.46 18.77
CA VAL A 15 -26.10 5.30 19.98
C VAL A 15 -25.26 6.56 19.86
N ILE A 16 -24.00 6.45 19.40
CA ILE A 16 -23.15 7.63 19.17
C ILE A 16 -23.78 8.56 18.12
N GLY A 17 -24.26 8.00 17.00
CA GLY A 17 -24.92 8.78 15.95
C GLY A 17 -26.18 9.49 16.46
N LEU A 18 -26.99 8.80 17.28
CA LEU A 18 -28.15 9.35 17.96
C LEU A 18 -27.80 10.50 18.90
N ILE A 19 -26.68 10.41 19.63
CA ILE A 19 -26.24 11.48 20.55
C ILE A 19 -25.74 12.70 19.77
N ILE A 20 -24.92 12.49 18.74
CA ILE A 20 -24.31 13.58 17.96
C ILE A 20 -25.36 14.33 17.14
N ILE A 21 -26.21 13.60 16.42
CA ILE A 21 -27.21 14.16 15.51
C ILE A 21 -28.48 14.55 16.30
N GLY A 22 -28.82 13.77 17.32
CA GLY A 22 -30.09 13.84 18.04
C GLY A 22 -31.15 12.90 17.44
N PRO A 23 -31.95 12.22 18.27
CA PRO A 23 -33.01 11.31 17.81
C PRO A 23 -34.10 12.02 16.99
N GLU A 24 -34.32 13.30 17.24
CA GLU A 24 -35.32 14.12 16.55
C GLU A 24 -34.88 14.49 15.12
N ARG A 25 -33.56 14.53 14.86
CA ARG A 25 -33.00 14.99 13.58
C ARG A 25 -32.62 13.85 12.65
N LEU A 26 -32.29 12.68 13.19
CA LEU A 26 -32.04 11.45 12.41
C LEU A 26 -33.14 11.13 11.38
N PRO A 27 -34.44 11.15 11.70
CA PRO A 27 -35.47 10.87 10.70
C PRO A 27 -35.47 11.90 9.57
N GLY A 28 -35.16 13.17 9.85
CA GLY A 28 -35.00 14.20 8.82
C GLY A 28 -33.80 13.93 7.91
N VAL A 29 -32.63 13.64 8.48
CA VAL A 29 -31.40 13.32 7.72
C VAL A 29 -31.60 12.11 6.80
N ILE A 30 -32.28 11.06 7.29
CA ILE A 30 -32.58 9.87 6.48
C ILE A 30 -33.49 10.23 5.31
N GLN A 31 -34.48 11.11 5.50
CA GLN A 31 -35.35 11.58 4.43
C GLN A 31 -34.56 12.36 3.38
N ASP A 32 -33.67 13.25 3.81
CA ASP A 32 -32.83 14.06 2.91
C ASP A 32 -31.88 13.19 2.09
N VAL A 33 -31.17 12.26 2.74
CA VAL A 33 -30.26 11.32 2.07
C VAL A 33 -31.03 10.45 1.08
N ARG A 34 -32.21 9.94 1.48
CA ARG A 34 -33.06 9.13 0.59
C ARG A 34 -33.54 9.94 -0.61
N ALA A 35 -33.97 11.18 -0.40
CA ALA A 35 -34.41 12.08 -1.47
C ALA A 35 -33.25 12.40 -2.43
N ALA A 36 -32.06 12.67 -1.90
CA ALA A 36 -30.85 12.92 -2.70
C ALA A 36 -30.48 11.70 -3.54
N ILE A 37 -30.47 10.49 -2.96
CA ILE A 37 -30.19 9.25 -3.69
C ILE A 37 -31.24 9.02 -4.78
N TYR A 38 -32.52 9.25 -4.48
CA TYR A 38 -33.59 9.11 -5.46
C TYR A 38 -33.45 10.11 -6.60
N ALA A 39 -33.17 11.38 -6.29
CA ALA A 39 -32.94 12.43 -7.27
C ALA A 39 -31.73 12.12 -8.16
N ALA A 40 -30.60 11.68 -7.56
CA ALA A 40 -29.41 11.28 -8.30
C ALA A 40 -29.70 10.10 -9.25
N ARG A 41 -30.36 9.04 -8.77
CA ARG A 41 -30.77 7.91 -9.62
C ARG A 41 -31.68 8.35 -10.76
N LYS A 42 -32.65 9.22 -10.48
CA LYS A 42 -33.58 9.76 -11.49
C LYS A 42 -32.84 10.61 -12.52
N ALA A 43 -31.92 11.47 -12.09
CA ALA A 43 -31.09 12.29 -12.97
C ALA A 43 -30.21 11.44 -13.89
N ILE A 44 -29.54 10.41 -13.35
CA ILE A 44 -28.74 9.46 -14.14
C ILE A 44 -29.61 8.72 -15.17
N ASN A 45 -30.79 8.25 -14.76
CA ASN A 45 -31.70 7.54 -15.66
C ASN A 45 -32.27 8.45 -16.76
N ASN A 46 -32.54 9.72 -16.45
CA ASN A 46 -33.02 10.69 -17.42
C ASN A 46 -31.91 11.07 -18.41
N ALA A 47 -30.72 11.39 -17.91
CA ALA A 47 -29.54 11.64 -18.72
C ALA A 47 -29.26 10.45 -19.64
N LYS A 48 -29.26 9.20 -19.13
CA LYS A 48 -29.08 8.01 -19.95
C LYS A 48 -30.14 7.89 -21.06
N LYS A 49 -31.40 8.28 -20.81
CA LYS A 49 -32.45 8.26 -21.85
C LYS A 49 -32.25 9.32 -22.92
N GLU A 50 -31.80 10.52 -22.53
CA GLU A 50 -31.47 11.61 -23.46
C GLU A 50 -30.22 11.25 -24.28
N LEU A 51 -29.23 10.62 -23.65
CA LEU A 51 -27.94 10.28 -24.24
C LEU A 51 -27.94 8.94 -25.00
N ASP A 52 -28.82 7.98 -24.70
CA ASP A 52 -29.08 6.82 -25.57
C ASP A 52 -29.62 7.29 -26.95
N GLY A 53 -30.15 8.52 -27.05
CA GLY A 53 -30.46 9.20 -28.32
C GLY A 53 -29.29 9.94 -28.99
N GLU A 54 -28.25 10.33 -28.24
CA GLU A 54 -27.09 11.12 -28.67
C GLU A 54 -25.77 10.51 -28.12
N LEU A 55 -25.50 9.24 -28.45
CA LEU A 55 -24.39 8.43 -27.90
C LEU A 55 -22.97 8.87 -28.33
N GLU A 56 -22.70 10.16 -28.51
CA GLU A 56 -21.37 10.65 -28.89
C GLU A 56 -20.58 11.23 -27.69
N GLY A 57 -21.27 11.75 -26.65
CA GLY A 57 -20.61 12.45 -25.53
C GLY A 57 -20.10 11.58 -24.35
N PHE A 58 -20.50 10.30 -24.25
CA PHE A 58 -20.09 9.43 -23.11
C PHE A 58 -18.74 8.73 -23.30
N GLY A 59 -18.14 8.83 -24.49
CA GLY A 59 -16.81 8.26 -24.76
C GLY A 59 -15.72 8.92 -23.91
N GLU A 60 -15.82 10.24 -23.71
CA GLU A 60 -14.83 11.02 -22.98
C GLU A 60 -14.87 10.77 -21.46
N PHE A 61 -16.05 10.48 -20.90
CA PHE A 61 -16.20 10.11 -19.47
C PHE A 61 -15.80 8.66 -19.18
N ARG A 62 -15.76 7.79 -20.18
CA ARG A 62 -15.27 6.40 -20.01
C ARG A 62 -13.78 6.35 -19.72
N GLN A 63 -12.98 7.24 -20.31
CA GLN A 63 -11.54 7.31 -20.03
C GLN A 63 -11.24 7.57 -18.53
N PRO A 64 -11.71 8.66 -17.90
CA PRO A 64 -11.43 8.94 -16.49
C PRO A 64 -12.04 7.90 -15.55
N LEU A 65 -13.18 7.31 -15.89
CA LEU A 65 -13.73 6.19 -15.11
C LEU A 65 -12.82 4.97 -15.18
N ASN A 66 -12.31 4.61 -16.36
CA ASN A 66 -11.34 3.52 -16.48
C ASN A 66 -10.06 3.82 -15.70
N THR A 67 -9.55 5.05 -15.75
CA THR A 67 -8.37 5.43 -14.97
C THR A 67 -8.62 5.33 -13.47
N VAL A 68 -9.76 5.82 -12.96
CA VAL A 68 -10.13 5.71 -11.54
C VAL A 68 -10.29 4.26 -11.10
N THR A 69 -10.90 3.42 -11.95
CA THR A 69 -11.08 1.99 -11.67
C THR A 69 -9.75 1.25 -11.68
N GLU A 70 -8.84 1.62 -12.59
CA GLU A 70 -7.47 1.11 -12.66
C GLU A 70 -6.64 1.53 -11.44
N TYR A 71 -6.72 2.79 -11.01
CA TYR A 71 -6.10 3.27 -9.78
C TYR A 71 -6.65 2.58 -8.53
N ALA A 72 -7.97 2.38 -8.47
CA ALA A 72 -8.62 1.66 -7.38
C ALA A 72 -8.21 0.18 -7.34
N ALA A 73 -8.05 -0.46 -8.51
CA ALA A 73 -7.62 -1.85 -8.63
C ALA A 73 -6.13 -2.06 -8.30
N MET A 74 -5.27 -1.07 -8.55
CA MET A 74 -3.85 -1.12 -8.20
C MET A 74 -3.61 -0.99 -6.69
N GLY A 75 -4.50 -0.31 -5.96
CA GLY A 75 -4.36 -0.05 -4.53
C GLY A 75 -3.38 1.11 -4.24
N PRO A 76 -3.48 1.76 -3.07
CA PRO A 76 -2.88 3.08 -2.82
C PRO A 76 -1.36 3.12 -2.97
N ARG A 77 -0.64 2.06 -2.58
CA ARG A 77 0.82 2.00 -2.75
C ARG A 77 1.25 1.91 -4.21
N ARG A 78 0.50 1.19 -5.05
CA ARG A 78 0.82 1.04 -6.47
C ARG A 78 0.31 2.21 -7.30
N ALA A 79 -0.81 2.83 -6.93
CA ALA A 79 -1.29 4.06 -7.55
C ALA A 79 -0.28 5.19 -7.36
N MET A 80 0.26 5.35 -6.14
CA MET A 80 1.34 6.30 -5.88
C MET A 80 2.60 5.94 -6.66
N ALA A 81 3.03 4.67 -6.64
CA ALA A 81 4.15 4.25 -7.46
C ALA A 81 3.93 4.56 -8.95
N LYS A 82 2.75 4.32 -9.53
CA LYS A 82 2.51 4.67 -10.94
C LYS A 82 2.62 6.18 -11.18
N VAL A 83 2.10 7.02 -10.28
CA VAL A 83 2.21 8.48 -10.42
C VAL A 83 3.66 8.97 -10.29
N PHE A 84 4.44 8.42 -9.36
CA PHE A 84 5.84 8.82 -9.14
C PHE A 84 6.83 8.17 -10.12
N PHE A 85 6.53 6.98 -10.64
CA PHE A 85 7.41 6.21 -11.53
C PHE A 85 7.10 6.44 -13.02
N ASP A 86 5.85 6.72 -13.42
CA ASP A 86 5.52 7.08 -14.83
C ASP A 86 5.83 8.56 -15.15
N GLY A 87 5.85 9.43 -14.14
CA GLY A 87 6.12 10.86 -14.35
C GLY A 87 7.60 11.20 -14.55
N ASP A 88 8.48 10.44 -13.88
CA ASP A 88 9.84 10.90 -13.62
C ASP A 88 10.85 9.74 -13.84
N GLU A 89 10.97 9.19 -15.06
CA GLU A 89 12.02 8.19 -15.38
C GLU A 89 13.44 8.70 -15.03
N GLN A 90 13.62 10.03 -14.97
CA GLN A 90 14.84 10.71 -14.54
C GLN A 90 15.14 10.55 -13.04
N PHE A 91 14.12 10.40 -12.19
CA PHE A 91 14.30 10.20 -10.75
C PHE A 91 14.76 8.75 -10.46
N LEU A 92 14.34 7.79 -11.27
CA LEU A 92 14.71 6.38 -11.10
C LEU A 92 16.18 6.12 -11.41
N ASP A 93 16.75 6.84 -12.38
CA ASP A 93 18.19 6.80 -12.69
C ASP A 93 19.06 7.34 -11.54
N GLU A 94 18.58 8.33 -10.78
CA GLU A 94 19.30 8.91 -9.63
C GLU A 94 19.26 8.01 -8.38
N PHE A 95 18.26 7.14 -8.28
CA PHE A 95 18.16 6.12 -7.22
C PHE A 95 18.76 4.75 -7.60
N ASP A 96 19.41 4.60 -8.77
CA ASP A 96 20.12 3.37 -9.10
C ASP A 96 21.31 3.18 -8.13
N PRO A 97 21.29 2.20 -7.22
CA PRO A 97 22.39 1.97 -6.28
C PRO A 97 23.72 1.64 -6.98
N ARG A 98 23.69 1.27 -8.26
CA ARG A 98 24.89 1.04 -9.06
C ARG A 98 25.66 2.33 -9.36
N THR A 99 24.97 3.46 -9.59
CA THR A 99 25.61 4.75 -9.88
C THR A 99 26.19 5.40 -8.62
N GLN A 100 25.61 5.12 -7.45
CA GLN A 100 26.16 5.55 -6.15
C GLN A 100 27.40 4.75 -5.72
N LEU A 101 27.50 3.47 -6.07
CA LEU A 101 28.67 2.64 -5.80
C LEU A 101 29.90 3.05 -6.63
N ASP A 102 29.70 3.64 -7.81
CA ASP A 102 30.77 4.06 -8.71
C ASP A 102 31.43 5.40 -8.30
N ASN A 103 30.73 6.23 -7.53
CA ASN A 103 31.20 7.57 -7.11
C ASN A 103 31.88 7.61 -5.73
N THR A 104 32.17 6.47 -5.10
CA THR A 104 32.93 6.47 -3.84
C THR A 104 34.42 6.63 -4.13
N PRO A 105 35.10 7.72 -3.69
CA PRO A 105 36.54 7.83 -3.83
C PRO A 105 37.17 6.71 -3.01
N LYS A 106 37.84 5.78 -3.68
CA LYS A 106 38.62 4.71 -3.06
C LYS A 106 39.65 5.36 -2.10
N PRO A 107 39.56 5.16 -0.77
CA PRO A 107 40.53 5.74 0.13
C PRO A 107 41.91 5.13 -0.16
N ALA A 108 42.88 6.02 -0.37
CA ALA A 108 44.26 5.71 -0.68
C ALA A 108 44.91 4.92 0.47
N ASN A 109 45.59 3.84 0.08
CA ASN A 109 46.39 2.96 0.91
C ASN A 109 47.53 3.71 1.63
N PRO A 110 47.65 3.65 2.96
CA PRO A 110 48.90 3.96 3.65
C PRO A 110 49.59 2.66 4.10
N GLY A 111 50.87 2.52 3.74
CA GLY A 111 51.75 1.40 4.10
C GLY A 111 52.12 1.31 5.60
N PRO A 112 53.18 0.55 5.97
CA PRO A 112 53.07 -0.49 7.00
C PRO A 112 53.69 -0.21 8.38
N ARG A 113 53.22 -1.01 9.37
CA ARG A 113 53.76 -1.37 10.73
C ARG A 113 53.42 -0.46 11.94
N PRO A 114 53.48 -0.95 13.21
CA PRO A 114 54.08 -2.20 13.73
C PRO A 114 53.22 -3.09 14.67
N ALA A 115 53.66 -4.34 14.83
CA ALA A 115 53.13 -5.34 15.74
C ALA A 115 53.41 -5.01 17.23
N LYS A 116 52.46 -5.32 18.13
CA LYS A 116 52.74 -5.52 19.55
C LYS A 116 52.17 -6.86 20.03
N SER A 117 53.08 -7.60 20.65
CA SER A 117 53.02 -8.93 21.22
C SER A 117 52.24 -8.96 22.55
N GLY A 118 51.61 -10.10 22.83
CA GLY A 118 51.02 -10.45 24.13
C GLY A 118 50.64 -11.93 24.16
N SER A 119 51.63 -12.78 24.46
CA SER A 119 51.55 -14.24 24.60
C SER A 119 50.71 -14.71 25.80
N ALA A 120 49.85 -15.73 25.61
CA ALA A 120 49.56 -16.74 26.64
C ALA A 120 48.89 -18.01 26.03
N GLY A 121 49.61 -19.14 26.09
CA GLY A 121 49.09 -20.52 26.16
C GLY A 121 48.50 -21.12 24.86
N SER A 122 49.20 -22.01 24.15
CA SER A 122 49.13 -23.48 24.29
C SER A 122 47.68 -24.00 24.35
N THR A 123 47.15 -24.88 23.49
CA THR A 123 47.75 -26.07 22.89
C THR A 123 46.79 -26.61 21.81
N LYS A 124 47.34 -27.34 20.85
CA LYS A 124 46.70 -28.14 19.79
C LYS A 124 45.36 -28.79 20.20
N VAL A 125 44.40 -28.75 19.29
CA VAL A 125 43.22 -29.63 19.29
C VAL A 125 43.45 -30.66 18.17
N ASP A 126 43.61 -31.92 18.58
CA ASP A 126 43.67 -33.11 17.73
C ASP A 126 42.30 -33.42 17.08
N PRO A 127 42.27 -34.18 15.97
CA PRO A 127 41.06 -34.49 15.22
C PRO A 127 40.32 -35.72 15.78
N ASP A 128 39.07 -35.87 15.34
CA ASP A 128 38.22 -37.07 15.42
C ASP A 128 37.51 -37.38 16.76
N LYS A 129 36.20 -37.10 16.82
CA LYS A 129 35.12 -38.12 16.85
C LYS A 129 33.72 -37.55 17.11
N GLN A 130 32.84 -37.84 16.15
CA GLN A 130 31.44 -38.29 16.25
C GLN A 130 30.44 -37.59 17.20
N GLY A 131 29.35 -37.08 16.60
CA GLY A 131 28.04 -37.06 17.25
C GLY A 131 26.99 -36.17 16.57
N GLY A 132 26.15 -36.76 15.72
CA GLY A 132 24.77 -36.29 15.49
C GLY A 132 24.55 -35.26 14.37
N GLY A 133 24.43 -35.73 13.13
CA GLY A 133 23.94 -34.93 12.01
C GLY A 133 22.44 -34.63 12.12
N PHE A 134 22.08 -33.36 12.07
CA PHE A 134 20.72 -32.88 11.85
C PHE A 134 20.31 -33.15 10.39
N SER A 135 19.17 -33.81 10.17
CA SER A 135 18.59 -34.09 8.84
C SER A 135 17.52 -33.06 8.49
N TRP A 136 17.64 -32.42 7.32
CA TRP A 136 16.70 -31.41 6.82
C TRP A 136 15.38 -31.98 6.25
N ALA A 137 15.02 -33.22 6.63
CA ALA A 137 13.84 -33.91 6.10
C ALA A 137 12.54 -33.69 6.91
N ASP A 138 12.57 -32.94 8.02
CA ASP A 138 11.42 -32.76 8.93
C ASP A 138 10.80 -31.33 8.90
N ILE A 139 11.10 -30.51 7.89
CA ILE A 139 10.50 -29.19 7.73
C ILE A 139 9.82 -29.08 6.37
N THR A 140 8.75 -29.85 6.16
CA THR A 140 7.65 -29.53 5.22
C THR A 140 6.36 -30.20 5.67
#